data_AF-A0A6B3LWV2-F1
#
_entry.id   AF-A0A6B3LWV2-F1
#
_cell.length_a   1.000
_cell.length_b   1.000
_cell.length_c   1.000
_cell.angle_alpha   90.00
_cell.angle_beta   90.00
_cell.angle_gamma   90.00
#
_symmetry.space_group_name_H-M   'P 1'
#
loop_
_entity.id
_entity.type
_entity.pdbx_description
1 polymer ?
#
loop_
_entity_poly.entity_id
_entity_poly.type
_entity_poly.pdbx_seq_one_letter_code
_entity_poly.pdbx_strand_id
1 'polypeptide(L)'
;MKRICGLFLVCFFCLLGVTFAYNNALAAELVTGANFYDHTNYVTPTEYPYEESDDVVNLDNNLNDKFKSVKVGTTSKVLAWRHYSDSQAGQIYAEWSTDQPDINSEIKGLSKFKVVPGESAAIAARLIKAKQDNKVYCLYTNVFSVGDVETCTTDDDYALVGIIDPDHFKQELVSQITVRDKSTGEYLNNGSGYFSSDDGSAVDFDPKANFPANMEWAKQGNNRFDFTIKN
;
A
#
# COMPACT_ATOMS: atom_id res chain seq x y z
N MET A 1 -85.84 14.16 -16.14
CA MET A 1 -86.12 13.41 -17.39
C MET A 1 -85.75 14.32 -18.57
N LYS A 2 -84.93 13.82 -19.53
CA LYS A 2 -84.30 14.50 -20.70
C LYS A 2 -83.12 15.43 -20.39
N ARG A 3 -82.00 15.50 -21.15
CA ARG A 3 -81.28 14.60 -22.09
C ARG A 3 -79.90 15.26 -22.33
N ILE A 4 -78.93 14.44 -22.72
CA ILE A 4 -77.48 14.64 -22.88
C ILE A 4 -77.09 15.46 -24.13
N CYS A 5 -75.92 16.13 -24.07
CA CYS A 5 -74.89 16.39 -25.12
C CYS A 5 -74.31 17.82 -24.90
N GLY A 6 -73.00 18.08 -24.87
CA GLY A 6 -71.96 17.52 -25.73
C GLY A 6 -70.52 17.76 -25.24
N LEU A 7 -69.65 16.94 -25.82
CA LEU A 7 -68.19 16.84 -25.73
C LEU A 7 -67.48 18.06 -26.34
N PHE A 8 -66.18 18.23 -26.01
CA PHE A 8 -65.05 18.97 -26.67
C PHE A 8 -64.26 19.72 -25.57
N LEU A 9 -62.93 19.84 -25.49
CA LEU A 9 -61.76 19.24 -26.17
C LEU A 9 -60.52 19.93 -25.53
N VAL A 10 -59.53 19.14 -25.07
CA VAL A 10 -58.06 19.35 -25.16
C VAL A 10 -57.33 20.48 -24.37
N CYS A 11 -56.34 19.98 -23.61
CA CYS A 11 -54.99 20.47 -23.28
C CYS A 11 -54.73 21.93 -22.88
N PHE A 12 -54.18 22.09 -21.67
CA PHE A 12 -52.99 22.91 -21.48
C PHE A 12 -52.08 22.27 -20.41
N PHE A 13 -51.05 21.55 -20.88
CA PHE A 13 -49.88 21.17 -20.09
C PHE A 13 -48.88 22.34 -20.18
N CYS A 14 -48.36 22.81 -19.04
CA CYS A 14 -47.04 23.43 -18.92
C CYS A 14 -46.64 23.37 -17.43
N LEU A 15 -45.93 22.31 -17.03
CA LEU A 15 -44.48 22.34 -16.81
C LEU A 15 -44.04 23.37 -15.75
N LEU A 16 -44.11 22.95 -14.49
CA LEU A 16 -43.21 23.39 -13.43
C LEU A 16 -42.63 22.13 -12.75
N GLY A 17 -42.11 21.22 -13.58
CA GLY A 17 -41.15 20.23 -13.14
C GLY A 17 -39.77 20.88 -13.24
N VAL A 18 -39.29 21.46 -12.13
CA VAL A 18 -37.88 21.78 -11.98
C VAL A 18 -37.14 20.44 -11.92
N THR A 19 -36.80 19.90 -13.09
CA THR A 19 -35.82 18.84 -13.21
C THR A 19 -34.49 19.43 -12.78
N PHE A 20 -34.08 19.14 -11.55
CA PHE A 20 -32.67 19.15 -11.19
C PHE A 20 -31.98 18.13 -12.10
N ALA A 21 -31.45 18.61 -13.22
CA ALA A 21 -30.51 17.85 -14.01
C ALA A 21 -29.25 17.72 -13.16
N TYR A 22 -29.13 16.59 -12.45
CA TYR A 22 -27.84 16.09 -12.00
C TYR A 22 -27.00 15.87 -13.25
N ASN A 23 -26.18 16.85 -13.61
CA ASN A 23 -25.04 16.63 -14.49
C ASN A 23 -24.01 15.82 -13.70
N ASN A 24 -24.33 14.56 -13.39
CA ASN A 24 -23.31 13.55 -13.16
C ASN A 24 -22.78 13.20 -14.56
N ALA A 25 -21.92 14.06 -15.11
CA ALA A 25 -20.95 13.57 -16.05
C ALA A 25 -20.18 12.49 -15.27
N LEU A 26 -20.41 11.22 -15.62
CA LEU A 26 -19.59 10.11 -15.15
C LEU A 26 -18.16 10.51 -15.50
N ALA A 27 -17.40 10.94 -14.49
CA ALA A 27 -15.96 11.09 -14.64
C ALA A 27 -15.44 9.75 -15.15
N ALA A 28 -14.65 9.77 -16.22
CA ALA A 28 -14.07 8.54 -16.74
C ALA A 28 -13.37 7.82 -15.59
N GLU A 29 -13.73 6.56 -15.40
CA GLU A 29 -13.17 5.73 -14.33
C GLU A 29 -11.67 5.54 -14.60
N LEU A 30 -10.84 5.75 -13.58
CA LEU A 30 -9.40 5.51 -13.67
C LEU A 30 -9.19 3.99 -13.75
N VAL A 31 -8.63 3.52 -14.85
CA VAL A 31 -8.40 2.08 -15.05
C VAL A 31 -7.07 1.66 -14.42
N THR A 32 -5.98 2.34 -14.78
CA THR A 32 -4.63 2.10 -14.28
C THR A 32 -4.05 3.35 -13.62
N GLY A 33 -3.03 3.18 -12.78
CA GLY A 33 -2.32 4.27 -12.12
C GLY A 33 -2.99 4.77 -10.85
N ALA A 34 -2.61 5.96 -10.41
CA ALA A 34 -3.20 6.66 -9.27
C ALA A 34 -3.16 8.17 -9.48
N ASN A 35 -4.23 8.86 -9.09
CA ASN A 35 -4.28 10.32 -9.07
C ASN A 35 -4.27 10.79 -7.62
N PHE A 36 -3.23 11.52 -7.21
CA PHE A 36 -3.14 12.12 -5.89
C PHE A 36 -3.70 13.55 -5.90
N TYR A 37 -4.19 13.96 -4.72
CA TYR A 37 -4.84 15.26 -4.51
C TYR A 37 -4.34 15.87 -3.21
N ASP A 38 -4.12 17.19 -3.20
CA ASP A 38 -3.66 17.96 -2.04
C ASP A 38 -4.79 18.35 -1.06
N HIS A 39 -6.02 17.90 -1.33
CA HIS A 39 -7.19 18.08 -0.49
C HIS A 39 -7.89 16.75 -0.24
N THR A 40 -8.64 16.65 0.85
CA THR A 40 -9.52 15.51 1.11
C THR A 40 -10.70 15.50 0.14
N ASN A 41 -11.32 14.34 -0.06
CA ASN A 41 -12.49 14.13 -0.91
C ASN A 41 -12.28 14.59 -2.36
N TYR A 42 -11.02 14.62 -2.83
CA TYR A 42 -10.67 14.98 -4.20
C TYR A 42 -11.07 16.42 -4.59
N VAL A 43 -11.26 17.31 -3.60
CA VAL A 43 -11.78 18.68 -3.82
C VAL A 43 -10.66 19.65 -4.17
N THR A 44 -10.04 19.47 -5.33
CA THR A 44 -9.00 20.39 -5.85
C THR A 44 -9.04 20.43 -7.38
N PRO A 45 -8.67 21.56 -8.02
CA PRO A 45 -8.55 21.61 -9.47
C PRO A 45 -7.31 20.87 -10.00
N THR A 46 -6.34 20.54 -9.14
CA THR A 46 -5.06 19.94 -9.55
C THR A 46 -5.02 18.47 -9.20
N GLU A 47 -4.88 17.63 -10.22
CA GLU A 47 -4.61 16.20 -10.07
C GLU A 47 -3.13 15.93 -10.32
N TYR A 48 -2.55 15.03 -9.54
CA TYR A 48 -1.17 14.56 -9.70
C TYR A 48 -1.21 13.10 -10.15
N PRO A 49 -1.20 12.82 -11.47
CA PRO A 49 -1.27 11.46 -11.99
C PRO A 49 0.08 10.76 -11.88
N TYR A 50 0.04 9.48 -11.52
CA TYR A 50 1.19 8.58 -11.50
C TYR A 50 0.79 7.24 -12.11
N GLU A 51 1.55 6.80 -13.09
CA GLU A 51 1.39 5.49 -13.72
C GLU A 51 1.97 4.39 -12.84
N GLU A 52 1.58 3.15 -13.12
CA GLU A 52 2.30 1.98 -12.61
C GLU A 52 3.78 2.02 -13.05
N SER A 53 4.69 1.69 -12.14
CA SER A 53 6.13 1.73 -12.40
C SER A 53 6.89 0.81 -11.46
N ASP A 54 8.05 0.33 -11.90
CA ASP A 54 9.00 -0.42 -11.07
C ASP A 54 9.69 0.45 -10.02
N ASP A 55 9.70 1.77 -10.22
CA ASP A 55 10.39 2.72 -9.36
C ASP A 55 9.53 3.21 -8.18
N VAL A 56 10.17 3.37 -7.03
CA VAL A 56 9.56 4.08 -5.89
C VAL A 56 9.64 5.59 -6.16
N VAL A 57 8.49 6.25 -6.14
CA VAL A 57 8.37 7.70 -6.25
C VAL A 57 8.68 8.32 -4.89
N ASN A 58 9.83 8.99 -4.80
CA ASN A 58 10.13 9.88 -3.68
C ASN A 58 9.54 11.26 -3.98
N LEU A 59 8.65 11.74 -3.12
CA LEU A 59 8.06 13.07 -3.30
C LEU A 59 9.11 14.15 -3.11
N ASP A 60 9.11 15.15 -3.98
CA ASP A 60 9.91 16.34 -3.77
C ASP A 60 9.45 17.09 -2.51
N ASN A 61 10.34 17.90 -1.92
CA ASN A 61 10.05 18.68 -0.71
C ASN A 61 8.77 19.55 -0.80
N ASN A 62 8.38 19.96 -2.00
CA ASN A 62 7.18 20.76 -2.22
C ASN A 62 5.88 19.95 -2.16
N LEU A 63 5.94 18.63 -2.36
CA LEU A 63 4.81 17.70 -2.36
C LEU A 63 4.81 16.77 -1.14
N ASN A 64 5.93 16.65 -0.43
CA ASN A 64 6.00 15.91 0.82
C ASN A 64 4.92 16.37 1.81
N ASP A 65 4.18 15.40 2.37
CA ASP A 65 3.04 15.59 3.28
C ASP A 65 1.85 16.39 2.72
N LYS A 66 1.86 16.74 1.42
CA LYS A 66 0.80 17.56 0.80
C LYS A 66 -0.40 16.75 0.37
N PHE A 67 -0.20 15.52 -0.09
CA PHE A 67 -1.32 14.69 -0.54
C PHE A 67 -2.22 14.27 0.61
N LYS A 68 -3.53 14.46 0.43
CA LYS A 68 -4.58 14.23 1.43
C LYS A 68 -5.65 13.25 0.95
N SER A 69 -5.75 12.99 -0.36
CA SER A 69 -6.58 11.91 -0.90
C SER A 69 -5.94 11.33 -2.16
N VAL A 70 -6.37 10.13 -2.55
CA VAL A 70 -5.91 9.45 -3.77
C VAL A 70 -7.06 8.70 -4.41
N LYS A 71 -7.16 8.78 -5.73
CA LYS A 71 -7.95 7.85 -6.54
C LYS A 71 -7.05 6.79 -7.11
N VAL A 72 -7.47 5.54 -7.06
CA VAL A 72 -6.66 4.39 -7.47
C VAL A 72 -7.33 3.75 -8.67
N GLY A 73 -6.54 3.43 -9.70
CA GLY A 73 -7.02 2.70 -10.85
C GLY A 73 -7.64 1.37 -10.44
N THR A 74 -8.75 0.99 -11.07
CA THR A 74 -9.47 -0.27 -10.75
C THR A 74 -8.63 -1.53 -10.89
N THR A 75 -7.54 -1.48 -11.66
CA THR A 75 -6.58 -2.58 -11.82
C THR A 75 -5.22 -2.29 -11.18
N SER A 76 -5.11 -1.27 -10.34
CA SER A 76 -3.87 -0.83 -9.71
C SER A 76 -3.95 -0.86 -8.19
N LYS A 77 -2.79 -0.75 -7.54
CA LYS A 77 -2.65 -0.58 -6.10
C LYS A 77 -1.53 0.41 -5.80
N VAL A 78 -1.70 1.18 -4.74
CA VAL A 78 -0.68 2.09 -4.20
C VAL A 78 -0.09 1.49 -2.94
N LEU A 79 1.24 1.40 -2.91
CA LEU A 79 2.02 1.08 -1.72
C LEU A 79 2.61 2.38 -1.21
N ALA A 80 2.30 2.78 0.03
CA ALA A 80 2.55 4.12 0.53
C ALA A 80 3.35 4.12 1.84
N TRP A 81 4.24 5.11 1.99
CA TRP A 81 5.13 5.24 3.14
C TRP A 81 5.12 6.65 3.72
N ARG A 82 5.13 6.71 5.05
CA ARG A 82 5.18 7.98 5.78
C ARG A 82 6.51 8.71 5.63
N HIS A 83 7.63 8.00 5.73
CA HIS A 83 8.96 8.61 5.62
C HIS A 83 9.73 8.08 4.41
N TYR A 84 10.72 8.87 3.96
CA TYR A 84 11.63 8.44 2.89
C TYR A 84 12.44 7.21 3.28
N SER A 85 12.86 7.14 4.54
CA SER A 85 13.67 6.05 5.09
C SER A 85 12.82 5.12 5.94
N ASP A 86 12.87 3.82 5.65
CA ASP A 86 12.09 2.81 6.38
C ASP A 86 12.59 2.61 7.82
N SER A 87 13.83 3.02 8.10
CA SER A 87 14.43 3.01 9.44
C SER A 87 14.01 4.17 10.35
N GLN A 88 13.22 5.12 9.83
CA GLN A 88 12.83 6.28 10.60
C GLN A 88 11.72 5.91 11.60
N ALA A 89 11.94 6.22 12.88
CA ALA A 89 10.96 5.95 13.93
C ALA A 89 9.60 6.56 13.62
N GLY A 90 8.53 5.78 13.83
CA GLY A 90 7.16 6.18 13.49
C GLY A 90 6.83 6.04 12.00
N GLN A 91 7.61 5.24 11.25
CA GLN A 91 7.27 4.79 9.91
C GLN A 91 5.90 4.12 9.91
N ILE A 92 5.09 4.45 8.89
CA ILE A 92 3.78 3.82 8.66
C ILE A 92 3.77 3.35 7.22
N TYR A 93 3.22 2.16 7.00
CA TYR A 93 2.99 1.57 5.71
C TYR A 93 1.48 1.42 5.45
N ALA A 94 1.03 1.75 4.24
CA ALA A 94 -0.35 1.56 3.81
C ALA A 94 -0.44 0.96 2.41
N GLU A 95 -1.50 0.21 2.17
CA GLU A 95 -1.86 -0.35 0.87
C GLU A 95 -3.25 0.16 0.46
N TRP A 96 -3.36 0.82 -0.69
CA TRP A 96 -4.63 1.31 -1.21
C TRP A 96 -4.92 0.70 -2.57
N SER A 97 -5.92 -0.18 -2.62
CA SER A 97 -6.46 -0.76 -3.86
C SER A 97 -7.79 -0.12 -4.28
N THR A 98 -8.22 0.91 -3.55
CA THR A 98 -9.46 1.64 -3.78
C THR A 98 -9.25 3.11 -3.44
N ASP A 99 -10.11 3.96 -4.00
CA ASP A 99 -10.19 5.38 -3.72
C ASP A 99 -10.18 5.69 -2.21
N GLN A 100 -9.26 6.56 -1.79
CA GLN A 100 -9.13 7.02 -0.40
C GLN A 100 -9.49 8.50 -0.30
N PRO A 101 -10.66 8.86 0.26
CA PRO A 101 -11.07 10.27 0.36
C PRO A 101 -10.27 11.03 1.43
N ASP A 102 -9.63 10.34 2.38
CA ASP A 102 -8.71 10.95 3.34
C ASP A 102 -7.62 9.95 3.76
N ILE A 103 -6.40 10.18 3.31
CA ILE A 103 -5.23 9.35 3.67
C ILE A 103 -4.55 9.80 4.97
N ASN A 104 -4.88 10.98 5.52
CA ASN A 104 -4.16 11.52 6.69
C ASN A 104 -4.38 10.71 7.96
N SER A 105 -5.56 10.10 8.09
CA SER A 105 -5.91 9.27 9.24
C SER A 105 -5.04 8.02 9.34
N GLU A 106 -4.57 7.51 8.20
CA GLU A 106 -3.77 6.29 8.07
C GLU A 106 -2.27 6.59 7.97
N ILE A 107 -1.81 7.24 6.89
CA ILE A 107 -0.36 7.40 6.62
C ILE A 107 0.28 8.58 7.37
N LYS A 108 -0.51 9.55 7.86
CA LYS A 108 -0.06 10.69 8.68
C LYS A 108 1.14 11.48 8.11
N GLY A 109 1.11 11.71 6.80
CA GLY A 109 2.12 12.45 6.05
C GLY A 109 2.85 11.55 5.06
N LEU A 110 2.46 11.59 3.79
CA LEU A 110 3.04 10.74 2.74
C LEU A 110 4.37 11.35 2.24
N SER A 111 5.44 10.55 2.21
CA SER A 111 6.75 10.96 1.66
C SER A 111 7.17 10.19 0.40
N LYS A 112 6.82 8.91 0.30
CA LYS A 112 7.10 8.10 -0.90
C LYS A 112 6.00 7.09 -1.14
N PHE A 113 5.86 6.64 -2.39
CA PHE A 113 4.90 5.61 -2.79
C PHE A 113 5.35 4.88 -4.05
N LYS A 114 4.70 3.77 -4.36
CA LYS A 114 4.86 3.02 -5.61
C LYS A 114 3.47 2.61 -6.09
N VAL A 115 3.20 2.80 -7.37
CA VAL A 115 1.96 2.35 -8.01
C VAL A 115 2.28 1.07 -8.75
N VAL A 116 1.54 0.00 -8.44
CA VAL A 116 1.79 -1.35 -8.96
C VAL A 116 0.48 -1.94 -9.52
N PRO A 117 0.55 -3.00 -10.34
CA PRO A 117 -0.63 -3.78 -10.68
C PRO A 117 -1.40 -4.21 -9.42
N GLY A 118 -2.73 -4.21 -9.49
CA GLY A 118 -3.61 -4.51 -8.36
C GLY A 118 -3.40 -5.93 -7.80
N GLU A 119 -2.94 -6.84 -8.66
CA GLU A 119 -2.63 -8.23 -8.31
C GLU A 119 -1.26 -8.38 -7.60
N SER A 120 -0.35 -7.39 -7.67
CA SER A 120 0.98 -7.50 -7.05
C SER A 120 0.90 -7.79 -5.54
N ALA A 121 1.73 -8.69 -5.04
CA ALA A 121 1.80 -8.99 -3.61
C ALA A 121 2.88 -8.16 -2.92
N ALA A 122 2.50 -7.36 -1.93
CA ALA A 122 3.44 -6.71 -1.03
C ALA A 122 3.96 -7.70 0.01
N ILE A 123 5.20 -7.58 0.47
CA ILE A 123 5.80 -8.43 1.51
C ILE A 123 6.14 -7.55 2.69
N ALA A 124 5.42 -7.69 3.80
CA ALA A 124 5.65 -6.91 5.00
C ALA A 124 6.41 -7.74 6.05
N ALA A 125 7.46 -7.21 6.66
CA ALA A 125 8.23 -7.91 7.69
C ALA A 125 8.55 -7.01 8.89
N ARG A 126 8.68 -7.63 10.07
CA ARG A 126 9.19 -6.98 11.27
C ARG A 126 10.06 -7.93 12.09
N LEU A 127 10.96 -7.35 12.88
CA LEU A 127 11.75 -8.09 13.85
C LEU A 127 11.10 -8.05 15.23
N ILE A 128 10.59 -9.19 15.68
CA ILE A 128 10.08 -9.39 17.04
C ILE A 128 11.22 -9.77 17.99
N LYS A 129 11.21 -9.14 19.16
CA LYS A 129 12.16 -9.40 20.24
C LYS A 129 11.98 -10.80 20.83
N ALA A 130 13.09 -11.54 21.00
CA ALA A 130 13.10 -12.77 21.79
C ALA A 130 14.31 -12.98 22.72
N LYS A 131 15.38 -12.18 22.59
CA LYS A 131 16.40 -12.10 23.67
C LYS A 131 15.88 -11.26 24.82
N GLN A 132 15.98 -11.79 26.04
CA GLN A 132 15.75 -11.02 27.28
C GLN A 132 16.97 -10.11 27.58
N ASP A 133 17.32 -9.23 26.65
CA ASP A 133 18.27 -8.15 26.89
C ASP A 133 17.62 -6.79 26.55
N ASN A 134 18.23 -5.71 27.04
CA ASN A 134 17.78 -4.35 26.77
C ASN A 134 18.41 -3.78 25.50
N LYS A 135 18.79 -4.65 24.55
CA LYS A 135 19.42 -4.25 23.30
C LYS A 135 18.38 -3.99 22.23
N VAL A 136 18.74 -3.13 21.27
CA VAL A 136 17.96 -2.89 20.06
C VAL A 136 18.61 -3.67 18.94
N TYR A 137 17.88 -4.62 18.40
CA TYR A 137 18.28 -5.36 17.21
C TYR A 137 17.53 -4.85 16.00
N CYS A 138 18.20 -4.88 14.85
CA CYS A 138 17.61 -4.54 13.57
C CYS A 138 17.83 -5.66 12.56
N LEU A 139 16.76 -6.02 11.88
CA LEU A 139 16.72 -6.89 10.72
C LEU A 139 16.92 -6.02 9.47
N TYR A 140 17.93 -6.36 8.70
CA TYR A 140 18.20 -5.83 7.38
C TYR A 140 17.76 -6.89 6.38
N THR A 141 16.81 -6.51 5.54
CA THR A 141 16.27 -7.34 4.47
C THR A 141 16.63 -6.70 3.14
N ASN A 142 17.11 -7.49 2.18
CA ASN A 142 17.29 -7.02 0.81
C ASN A 142 16.54 -7.95 -0.14
N VAL A 143 15.45 -7.45 -0.71
CA VAL A 143 14.71 -8.11 -1.80
C VAL A 143 14.85 -7.24 -3.03
N PHE A 144 15.17 -7.85 -4.18
CA PHE A 144 15.45 -7.15 -5.44
C PHE A 144 14.43 -6.07 -5.81
N SER A 145 13.15 -6.29 -5.52
CA SER A 145 12.03 -5.39 -5.86
C SER A 145 11.98 -4.08 -5.07
N VAL A 146 12.60 -4.01 -3.88
CA VAL A 146 12.52 -2.86 -2.96
C VAL A 146 13.90 -2.37 -2.51
N GLY A 147 14.90 -3.27 -2.47
CA GLY A 147 16.25 -2.98 -1.99
C GLY A 147 16.41 -3.21 -0.49
N ASP A 148 17.36 -2.48 0.12
CA ASP A 148 17.70 -2.60 1.53
C ASP A 148 16.64 -1.94 2.43
N VAL A 149 16.07 -2.74 3.33
CA VAL A 149 15.07 -2.29 4.31
C VAL A 149 15.54 -2.69 5.71
N GLU A 150 15.49 -1.74 6.65
CA GLU A 150 15.80 -1.94 8.06
C GLU A 150 14.50 -1.93 8.87
N THR A 151 14.28 -2.94 9.72
CA THR A 151 13.24 -2.97 10.74
C THR A 151 13.82 -3.41 12.08
N CYS A 152 13.55 -2.66 13.14
CA CYS A 152 14.13 -2.83 14.46
C CYS A 152 13.10 -3.32 15.47
N THR A 153 13.57 -3.94 16.55
CA THR A 153 12.75 -4.38 17.69
C THR A 153 12.00 -3.26 18.42
N THR A 154 12.30 -2.01 18.10
CA THR A 154 11.65 -0.79 18.62
C THR A 154 10.57 -0.24 17.71
N ASP A 155 10.41 -0.80 16.51
CA ASP A 155 9.45 -0.29 15.53
C ASP A 155 8.06 -0.84 15.87
N ASP A 156 7.05 0.02 15.73
CA ASP A 156 5.68 -0.30 16.13
C ASP A 156 4.91 -1.10 15.05
N ASP A 157 5.40 -1.15 13.81
CA ASP A 157 4.71 -1.71 12.65
C ASP A 157 5.65 -2.49 11.71
N TYR A 158 5.08 -3.13 10.69
CA TYR A 158 5.82 -3.82 9.64
C TYR A 158 6.47 -2.84 8.66
N ALA A 159 7.64 -3.22 8.14
CA ALA A 159 8.25 -2.58 6.98
C ALA A 159 7.92 -3.37 5.70
N LEU A 160 7.63 -2.67 4.60
CA LEU A 160 7.52 -3.31 3.28
C LEU A 160 8.92 -3.70 2.80
N VAL A 161 9.21 -5.00 2.79
CA VAL A 161 10.54 -5.53 2.45
C VAL A 161 10.64 -6.07 1.03
N GLY A 162 9.52 -6.24 0.32
CA GLY A 162 9.52 -6.76 -1.04
C GLY A 162 8.16 -6.64 -1.73
N ILE A 163 8.15 -6.81 -3.04
CA ILE A 163 6.96 -6.80 -3.89
C ILE A 163 7.13 -7.92 -4.92
N ILE A 164 6.10 -8.75 -5.10
CA ILE A 164 6.03 -9.77 -6.14
C ILE A 164 5.02 -9.29 -7.17
N ASP A 165 5.52 -8.84 -8.31
CA ASP A 165 4.67 -8.46 -9.45
C ASP A 165 4.17 -9.69 -10.21
N PRO A 166 3.06 -9.59 -10.97
CA PRO A 166 2.45 -10.75 -11.64
C PRO A 166 3.40 -11.56 -12.53
N ASP A 167 4.36 -10.90 -13.16
CA ASP A 167 5.38 -11.55 -14.01
C ASP A 167 6.32 -12.47 -13.21
N HIS A 168 6.39 -12.29 -11.89
CA HIS A 168 7.22 -13.06 -10.97
C HIS A 168 6.42 -14.04 -10.11
N PHE A 169 5.11 -14.21 -10.35
CA PHE A 169 4.36 -15.28 -9.70
C PHE A 169 4.95 -16.65 -10.01
N LYS A 170 4.89 -17.54 -9.02
CA LYS A 170 5.49 -18.90 -9.03
C LYS A 170 7.02 -18.90 -9.15
N GLN A 171 7.65 -17.73 -9.01
CA GLN A 171 9.09 -17.60 -8.87
C GLN A 171 9.44 -17.33 -7.40
N GLU A 172 10.63 -17.77 -7.00
CA GLU A 172 11.16 -17.49 -5.68
C GLU A 172 12.02 -16.22 -5.71
N LEU A 173 11.62 -15.21 -4.95
CA LEU A 173 12.44 -14.03 -4.72
C LEU A 173 13.41 -14.29 -3.58
N VAL A 174 14.69 -14.33 -3.91
CA VAL A 174 15.77 -14.43 -2.92
C VAL A 174 15.80 -13.16 -2.08
N SER A 175 15.84 -13.35 -0.76
CA SER A 175 15.94 -12.27 0.21
C SER A 175 17.17 -12.48 1.08
N GLN A 176 18.05 -11.48 1.15
CA GLN A 176 19.08 -11.46 2.18
C GLN A 176 18.43 -11.13 3.53
N ILE A 177 18.79 -11.86 4.58
CA ILE A 177 18.29 -11.67 5.94
C ILE A 177 19.49 -11.54 6.87
N THR A 178 19.65 -10.37 7.47
CA THR A 178 20.77 -10.05 8.37
C THR A 178 20.26 -9.39 9.64
N VAL A 179 20.74 -9.80 10.80
CA VAL A 179 20.40 -9.15 12.07
C VAL A 179 21.65 -8.57 12.71
N ARG A 180 21.58 -7.31 13.15
CA ARG A 180 22.67 -6.65 13.89
C ARG A 180 22.19 -6.04 15.19
N ASP A 181 23.09 -5.97 16.16
CA ASP A 181 22.95 -5.08 17.31
C ASP A 181 23.15 -3.63 16.83
N LYS A 182 22.11 -2.79 16.97
CA LYS A 182 22.15 -1.40 16.48
C LYS A 182 23.21 -0.56 17.20
N SER A 183 23.53 -0.91 18.44
CA SER A 183 24.46 -0.14 19.29
C SER A 183 25.93 -0.42 18.97
N THR A 184 26.27 -1.68 18.67
CA THR A 184 27.66 -2.10 18.41
C THR A 184 27.95 -2.29 16.93
N GLY A 185 26.92 -2.46 16.10
CA GLY A 185 27.06 -2.84 14.69
C GLY A 185 27.42 -4.32 14.48
N GLU A 186 27.53 -5.11 15.54
CA GLU A 186 27.88 -6.52 15.46
C GLU A 186 26.76 -7.32 14.78
N TYR A 187 27.16 -8.20 13.87
CA TYR A 187 26.25 -9.14 13.24
C TYR A 187 25.94 -10.27 14.21
N LEU A 188 24.66 -10.49 14.44
CA LEU A 188 24.20 -11.70 15.11
C LEU A 188 24.04 -12.81 14.07
N ASN A 189 23.38 -12.47 12.95
CA ASN A 189 22.92 -13.41 11.94
C ASN A 189 23.16 -12.86 10.55
N ASN A 190 23.46 -13.76 9.62
CA ASN A 190 23.53 -13.47 8.19
C ASN A 190 23.13 -14.74 7.43
N GLY A 191 22.15 -14.61 6.55
CA GLY A 191 21.61 -15.72 5.77
C GLY A 191 20.65 -15.22 4.69
N SER A 192 19.81 -16.12 4.22
CA SER A 192 18.80 -15.79 3.22
C SER A 192 17.52 -16.61 3.41
N GLY A 193 16.44 -16.15 2.80
CA GLY A 193 15.20 -16.90 2.62
C GLY A 193 14.56 -16.53 1.28
N TYR A 194 13.43 -17.16 0.98
CA TYR A 194 12.79 -17.05 -0.33
C TYR A 194 11.32 -16.71 -0.15
N PHE A 195 10.88 -15.61 -0.76
CA PHE A 195 9.46 -15.27 -0.83
C PHE A 195 8.88 -15.73 -2.16
N SER A 196 7.63 -16.20 -2.16
CA SER A 196 6.94 -16.58 -3.39
C SER A 196 5.44 -16.35 -3.27
N SER A 197 4.77 -16.22 -4.39
CA SER A 197 3.31 -16.13 -4.45
C SER A 197 2.82 -16.81 -5.74
N ASP A 198 1.71 -17.55 -5.66
CA ASP A 198 1.14 -18.23 -6.81
C ASP A 198 0.33 -17.30 -7.72
N ASP A 199 -0.36 -16.33 -7.11
CA ASP A 199 -1.37 -15.48 -7.76
C ASP A 199 -1.51 -14.07 -7.15
N GLY A 200 -0.59 -13.69 -6.26
CA GLY A 200 -0.60 -12.38 -5.60
C GLY A 200 -1.48 -12.28 -4.35
N SER A 201 -2.35 -13.26 -4.09
CA SER A 201 -3.32 -13.22 -2.98
C SER A 201 -2.69 -13.47 -1.61
N ALA A 202 -1.63 -14.29 -1.59
CA ALA A 202 -0.84 -14.63 -0.42
C ALA A 202 0.63 -14.85 -0.80
N VAL A 203 1.52 -14.49 0.11
CA VAL A 203 2.96 -14.70 -0.01
C VAL A 203 3.38 -15.80 0.95
N ASP A 204 4.16 -16.77 0.48
CA ASP A 204 4.82 -17.76 1.31
C ASP A 204 6.30 -17.45 1.47
N PHE A 205 6.86 -17.94 2.57
CA PHE A 205 8.28 -17.81 2.88
C PHE A 205 8.89 -19.18 3.09
N ASP A 206 9.94 -19.49 2.33
CA ASP A 206 10.75 -20.69 2.48
C ASP A 206 12.15 -20.30 3.01
N PRO A 207 12.51 -20.69 4.24
CA PRO A 207 13.84 -20.41 4.79
C PRO A 207 14.96 -21.14 4.03
N LYS A 208 14.70 -22.33 3.47
CA LYS A 208 15.73 -23.24 2.92
C LYS A 208 16.94 -23.42 3.86
N ALA A 209 18.07 -23.87 3.30
CA ALA A 209 19.28 -24.23 4.06
C ALA A 209 20.10 -23.03 4.55
N ASN A 210 19.95 -21.85 3.95
CA ASN A 210 20.75 -20.66 4.25
C ASN A 210 20.10 -19.73 5.28
N PHE A 211 18.92 -20.06 5.78
CA PHE A 211 18.26 -19.26 6.82
C PHE A 211 19.02 -19.37 8.15
N PRO A 212 19.21 -18.26 8.89
CA PRO A 212 19.95 -18.30 10.16
C PRO A 212 19.33 -19.28 11.17
N ALA A 213 20.13 -20.25 11.65
CA ALA A 213 19.63 -21.32 12.51
C ALA A 213 19.06 -20.84 13.85
N ASN A 214 19.56 -19.72 14.35
CA ASN A 214 19.10 -19.02 15.55
C ASN A 214 18.04 -17.95 15.25
N MET A 215 17.30 -18.08 14.15
CA MET A 215 16.10 -17.32 13.88
C MET A 215 14.89 -18.25 13.69
N GLU A 216 13.72 -17.70 14.00
CA GLU A 216 12.41 -18.24 13.63
C GLU A 216 11.68 -17.21 12.80
N TRP A 217 10.67 -17.68 12.09
CA TRP A 217 9.73 -16.81 11.39
C TRP A 217 8.32 -17.34 11.58
N ALA A 218 7.34 -16.45 11.50
CA ALA A 218 5.93 -16.78 11.51
C ALA A 218 5.17 -15.88 10.52
N LYS A 219 4.28 -16.49 9.74
CA LYS A 219 3.39 -15.76 8.84
C LYS A 219 2.17 -15.23 9.63
N GLN A 220 1.93 -13.93 9.55
CA GLN A 220 0.80 -13.24 10.18
C GLN A 220 -0.15 -12.72 9.09
N GLY A 221 -1.10 -13.55 8.68
CA GLY A 221 -2.02 -13.24 7.59
C GLY A 221 -1.44 -13.56 6.22
N ASN A 222 -1.86 -12.85 5.17
CA ASN A 222 -1.56 -13.26 3.80
C ASN A 222 -0.13 -12.92 3.36
N ASN A 223 0.44 -11.83 3.89
CA ASN A 223 1.68 -11.27 3.36
C ASN A 223 2.58 -10.60 4.40
N ARG A 224 2.32 -10.84 5.69
CA ARG A 224 3.11 -10.27 6.79
C ARG A 224 3.90 -11.34 7.51
N PHE A 225 5.13 -11.04 7.88
CA PHE A 225 6.09 -11.99 8.44
C PHE A 225 6.75 -11.43 9.69
N ASP A 226 6.61 -12.16 10.78
CA ASP A 226 7.33 -11.91 12.01
C ASP A 226 8.63 -12.70 12.00
N PHE A 227 9.76 -12.04 12.18
CA PHE A 227 11.05 -12.69 12.40
C PHE A 227 11.45 -12.58 13.87
N THR A 228 12.01 -13.65 14.43
CA THR A 228 12.33 -13.74 15.86
C THR A 228 13.73 -14.29 16.07
N ILE A 229 14.52 -13.71 16.97
CA ILE A 229 15.86 -14.21 17.33
C ILE A 229 15.74 -15.28 18.42
N LYS A 230 16.12 -16.53 18.13
CA LYS A 230 16.14 -17.61 19.15
C LYS A 230 17.17 -17.29 20.23
N ASN A 231 16.87 -17.74 21.45
CA ASN A 231 17.80 -17.72 22.58
C ASN A 231 18.97 -18.68 22.37
#